data_AF-A0A838D7Q1-F1
#
_entry.id   AF-A0A838D7Q1-F1
#
_cell.length_a   1.000
_cell.length_b   1.000
_cell.length_c   1.000
_cell.angle_alpha   90.00
_cell.angle_beta   90.00
_cell.angle_gamma   90.00
#
_symmetry.space_group_name_H-M   'P 1'
#
loop_
_entity.id
_entity.type
_entity.pdbx_description
1 polymer ?
#
loop_
_entity_poly.entity_id
_entity_poly.type
_entity_poly.pdbx_seq_one_letter_code
_entity_poly.pdbx_strand_id
1 'polypeptide(L)'
;MDLGINRAASKDNLFLISTNNIFMNQGNQIKILLMEQLQINELETDIFLALMKSEKTTSHGFQENTNLAADQIIEISKSLERKGMVIEINKNEFRALHPRFAIVNRYRRICQANNILFKKNTKIDNLGIMLENYQNQV
;
A
#
# COMPACT_ATOMS: atom_id res chain seq x y z
N MET A 1 -7.30 -15.51 -52.21
CA MET A 1 -6.14 -14.62 -52.03
C MET A 1 -6.15 -14.25 -50.55
N ASP A 2 -5.39 -15.01 -49.77
CA ASP A 2 -5.28 -14.84 -48.32
C ASP A 2 -4.15 -13.83 -48.07
N LEU A 3 -4.49 -12.63 -47.61
CA LEU A 3 -3.51 -11.60 -47.25
C LEU A 3 -3.37 -11.61 -45.73
N GLY A 4 -2.47 -12.47 -45.27
CA GLY A 4 -1.93 -12.41 -43.93
C GLY A 4 -1.13 -11.11 -43.74
N ILE A 5 -1.50 -10.34 -42.72
CA ILE A 5 -0.54 -9.60 -41.89
C ILE A 5 -0.93 -9.88 -40.44
N ASN A 6 -0.44 -11.00 -39.93
CA ASN A 6 -0.32 -11.25 -38.51
C ASN A 6 0.73 -10.23 -38.01
N ARG A 7 0.28 -9.13 -37.38
CA ARG A 7 1.17 -8.18 -36.71
C ARG A 7 1.83 -8.93 -35.54
N ALA A 8 3.02 -9.46 -35.77
CA ALA A 8 3.88 -9.96 -34.71
C ALA A 8 4.03 -8.84 -33.68
N ALA A 9 3.58 -9.07 -32.45
CA ALA A 9 3.83 -8.18 -31.34
C ALA A 9 5.35 -7.97 -31.22
N SER A 10 5.81 -6.71 -31.32
CA SER A 10 7.23 -6.37 -31.14
C SER A 10 7.72 -6.92 -29.79
N LYS A 11 8.98 -7.38 -29.73
CA LYS A 11 9.63 -7.82 -28.49
C LYS A 11 9.58 -6.75 -27.40
N ASP A 12 9.62 -5.47 -27.78
CA ASP A 12 9.50 -4.34 -26.85
C ASP A 12 8.12 -4.28 -26.22
N ASN A 13 7.07 -4.58 -26.99
CA ASN A 13 5.70 -4.61 -26.52
C ASN A 13 5.47 -5.82 -25.60
N LEU A 14 6.04 -6.98 -25.93
CA LEU A 14 5.99 -8.17 -25.08
C LEU A 14 6.76 -7.99 -23.77
N PHE A 15 7.92 -7.32 -23.81
CA PHE A 15 8.68 -6.97 -22.62
C PHE A 15 7.86 -6.04 -21.73
N LEU A 16 7.36 -4.91 -22.26
CA LEU A 16 6.51 -3.97 -21.52
C LEU A 16 5.26 -4.63 -20.93
N ILE A 17 4.57 -5.50 -21.68
CA ILE A 17 3.40 -6.25 -21.19
C ILE A 17 3.81 -7.19 -20.05
N SER A 18 4.93 -7.91 -20.19
CA SER A 18 5.44 -8.81 -19.15
C SER A 18 5.80 -8.04 -17.89
N THR A 19 6.53 -6.92 -18.00
CA THR A 19 6.89 -6.10 -16.84
C THR A 19 5.63 -5.52 -16.18
N ASN A 20 4.68 -4.99 -16.95
CA ASN A 20 3.41 -4.49 -16.42
C ASN A 20 2.61 -5.58 -15.69
N ASN A 21 2.57 -6.80 -16.22
CA ASN A 21 1.92 -7.94 -15.55
C ASN A 21 2.63 -8.34 -14.25
N ILE A 22 3.96 -8.30 -14.22
CA ILE A 22 4.75 -8.56 -13.01
C ILE A 22 4.53 -7.47 -11.95
N PHE A 23 4.51 -6.20 -12.35
CA PHE A 23 4.25 -5.07 -11.43
C PHE A 23 2.81 -5.08 -10.89
N MET A 24 1.82 -5.34 -11.75
CA MET A 24 0.41 -5.52 -11.34
C MET A 24 0.26 -6.69 -10.36
N ASN A 25 1.01 -7.77 -10.57
CA ASN A 25 1.04 -8.92 -9.65
C ASN A 25 1.68 -8.54 -8.30
N GLN A 26 2.77 -7.78 -8.30
CA GLN A 26 3.45 -7.35 -7.07
C GLN A 26 2.58 -6.41 -6.22
N GLY A 27 1.88 -5.45 -6.81
CA GLY A 27 0.98 -4.54 -6.09
C GLY A 27 -0.18 -5.28 -5.41
N ASN A 28 -0.83 -6.19 -6.15
CA ASN A 28 -1.90 -7.03 -5.60
C ASN A 28 -1.41 -7.95 -4.48
N GLN A 29 -0.22 -8.54 -4.62
CA GLN A 29 0.37 -9.37 -3.58
C GLN A 29 0.64 -8.55 -2.30
N ILE A 30 1.15 -7.32 -2.42
CA ILE A 30 1.36 -6.44 -1.26
C ILE A 30 0.03 -6.13 -0.57
N LYS A 31 -1.01 -5.79 -1.32
CA LYS A 31 -2.35 -5.52 -0.76
C LYS A 31 -2.87 -6.72 0.03
N ILE A 32 -2.79 -7.93 -0.52
CA ILE A 32 -3.20 -9.17 0.18
C ILE A 32 -2.41 -9.36 1.47
N LEU A 33 -1.08 -9.26 1.41
CA LEU A 33 -0.23 -9.45 2.59
C LEU A 33 -0.47 -8.40 3.67
N LEU A 34 -0.75 -7.14 3.30
CA LEU A 34 -1.11 -6.10 4.25
C LEU A 34 -2.40 -6.47 4.99
N MET A 35 -3.44 -6.88 4.27
CA MET A 35 -4.72 -7.25 4.90
C MET A 35 -4.56 -8.47 5.83
N GLU A 36 -3.90 -9.52 5.36
CA GLU A 36 -3.73 -10.77 6.11
C GLU A 36 -2.80 -10.63 7.32
N GLN A 37 -1.63 -10.00 7.12
CA GLN A 37 -0.60 -9.96 8.16
C GLN A 37 -0.80 -8.80 9.14
N LEU A 38 -1.43 -7.71 8.68
CA LEU A 38 -1.62 -6.50 9.49
C LEU A 38 -3.07 -6.25 9.91
N GLN A 39 -4.02 -7.13 9.58
CA GLN A 39 -5.40 -7.04 10.04
C GLN A 39 -5.99 -5.63 9.78
N ILE A 40 -5.72 -5.08 8.60
CA ILE A 40 -6.33 -3.86 8.10
C ILE A 40 -7.32 -4.25 7.00
N ASN A 41 -8.41 -3.51 6.89
CA ASN A 41 -9.42 -3.80 5.85
C ASN A 41 -8.99 -3.22 4.49
N GLU A 42 -9.80 -3.49 3.47
CA GLU A 42 -9.50 -3.06 2.11
C GLU A 42 -9.37 -1.54 1.98
N LEU A 43 -10.33 -0.78 2.52
CA LEU A 43 -10.32 0.69 2.47
C LEU A 43 -9.10 1.28 3.19
N GLU A 44 -8.77 0.76 4.37
CA GLU A 44 -7.56 1.13 5.10
C GLU A 44 -6.29 0.84 4.31
N THR A 45 -6.27 -0.29 3.59
CA THR A 45 -5.11 -0.67 2.77
C THR A 45 -4.95 0.27 1.59
N ASP A 46 -6.04 0.57 0.89
CA ASP A 46 -6.04 1.46 -0.26
C ASP A 46 -5.61 2.88 0.14
N ILE A 47 -6.16 3.41 1.24
CA ILE A 47 -5.79 4.73 1.78
C ILE A 47 -4.33 4.74 2.24
N PHE A 48 -3.87 3.69 2.91
CA PHE A 48 -2.49 3.60 3.36
C PHE A 48 -1.49 3.55 2.19
N LEU A 49 -1.76 2.75 1.16
CA LEU A 49 -0.92 2.66 -0.03
C LEU A 49 -0.92 3.98 -0.82
N ALA A 50 -2.06 4.64 -0.95
CA ALA A 50 -2.15 5.96 -1.56
C ALA A 50 -1.31 7.00 -0.79
N LEU A 51 -1.36 6.98 0.56
CA LEU A 51 -0.54 7.86 1.40
C LEU A 51 0.94 7.53 1.32
N MET A 52 1.30 6.28 1.02
CA MET A 52 2.70 5.85 0.87
C MET A 52 3.31 6.33 -0.45
N LYS A 53 2.51 6.34 -1.52
CA LYS A 53 2.90 6.80 -2.86
C LYS A 53 2.89 8.30 -3.02
N SER A 54 2.18 9.00 -2.15
CA SER A 54 2.07 10.45 -2.14
C SER A 54 3.09 11.06 -1.18
N GLU A 55 3.85 12.05 -1.64
CA GLU A 55 4.55 12.96 -0.70
C GLU A 55 3.56 13.87 0.06
N LYS A 56 2.31 13.94 -0.42
CA LYS A 56 1.23 14.80 0.07
C LYS A 56 0.39 14.12 1.15
N THR A 57 -0.30 14.94 1.92
CA THR A 57 -1.25 14.50 2.95
C THR A 57 -2.69 14.41 2.44
N THR A 58 -3.59 13.89 3.29
CA THR A 58 -5.03 13.79 3.01
C THR A 58 -5.71 15.11 2.61
N SER A 59 -5.14 16.27 2.96
CA SER A 59 -5.71 17.59 2.63
C SER A 59 -5.32 18.13 1.25
N HIS A 60 -4.22 17.65 0.64
CA HIS A 60 -3.69 18.20 -0.61
C HIS A 60 -3.77 17.20 -1.76
N GLY A 61 -4.88 17.19 -2.48
CA GLY A 61 -5.05 16.41 -3.73
C GLY A 61 -5.20 14.89 -3.53
N PHE A 62 -5.32 14.43 -2.29
CA PHE A 62 -5.52 13.01 -1.97
C PHE A 62 -6.92 12.51 -2.38
N GLN A 63 -7.92 13.39 -2.32
CA GLN A 63 -9.31 13.10 -2.70
C GLN A 63 -9.45 12.81 -4.21
N GLU A 64 -8.61 13.41 -5.05
CA GLU A 64 -8.72 13.33 -6.52
C GLU A 64 -8.59 11.90 -7.06
N ASN A 65 -8.07 10.97 -6.24
CA ASN A 65 -7.82 9.59 -6.61
C ASN A 65 -8.73 8.58 -5.86
N THR A 66 -9.75 9.04 -5.13
CA THR A 66 -10.65 8.17 -4.36
C THR A 66 -12.12 8.56 -4.56
N ASN A 67 -13.02 7.57 -4.63
CA ASN A 67 -14.48 7.81 -4.64
C ASN A 67 -15.07 8.07 -3.24
N LEU A 68 -14.23 8.42 -2.26
CA LEU A 68 -14.64 8.58 -0.85
C LEU A 68 -14.85 10.05 -0.51
N ALA A 69 -15.82 10.30 0.37
CA ALA A 69 -16.03 11.62 0.93
C ALA A 69 -14.91 12.00 1.91
N ALA A 70 -14.71 13.31 2.11
CA ALA A 70 -13.63 13.85 2.93
C ALA A 70 -13.62 13.31 4.36
N ASP A 71 -14.79 13.23 4.97
CA ASP A 71 -15.04 12.72 6.31
C ASP A 71 -14.69 11.22 6.42
N GLN A 72 -15.03 10.41 5.41
CA GLN A 72 -14.68 9.00 5.37
C GLN A 72 -13.16 8.80 5.31
N ILE A 73 -12.46 9.57 4.47
CA ILE A 73 -10.99 9.54 4.39
C ILE A 73 -10.38 9.86 5.76
N ILE A 74 -10.88 10.91 6.43
CA ILE A 74 -10.42 11.30 7.76
C ILE A 74 -10.67 10.18 8.78
N GLU A 75 -11.85 9.56 8.78
CA GLU A 75 -12.18 8.47 9.70
C GLU A 75 -11.24 7.26 9.50
N ILE A 76 -11.02 6.87 8.24
CA ILE A 76 -10.12 5.77 7.88
C ILE A 76 -8.68 6.11 8.27
N SER A 77 -8.22 7.33 8.00
CA SER A 77 -6.86 7.76 8.37
C SER A 77 -6.67 7.80 9.90
N LYS A 78 -7.67 8.23 10.67
CA LYS A 78 -7.64 8.12 12.13
C LYS A 78 -7.60 6.67 12.61
N SER A 79 -8.29 5.76 11.91
CA SER A 79 -8.15 4.33 12.17
C SER A 79 -6.71 3.87 11.95
N LEU A 80 -6.11 4.18 10.80
CA LEU A 80 -4.72 3.86 10.49
C LEU A 80 -3.72 4.46 11.49
N GLU A 81 -4.00 5.65 12.01
CA GLU A 81 -3.19 6.30 13.05
C GLU A 81 -3.27 5.54 14.38
N ARG A 82 -4.47 5.18 14.84
CA ARG A 82 -4.67 4.29 15.99
C ARG A 82 -4.05 2.91 15.78
N LYS A 83 -3.82 2.52 14.52
CA LYS A 83 -3.11 1.30 14.14
C LYS A 83 -1.59 1.49 14.00
N GLY A 84 -1.09 2.72 14.18
CA GLY A 84 0.33 3.06 14.19
C GLY A 84 0.98 3.07 12.81
N MET A 85 0.18 3.25 11.75
CA MET A 85 0.65 3.18 10.35
C MET A 85 0.83 4.56 9.71
N VAL A 86 0.05 5.54 10.15
CA VAL A 86 0.11 6.94 9.70
C VAL A 86 0.18 7.86 10.92
N ILE A 87 0.47 9.14 10.70
CA ILE A 87 0.45 10.19 11.71
C ILE A 87 -0.39 11.37 11.24
N GLU A 88 -1.15 11.99 12.14
CA GLU A 88 -1.74 13.30 11.93
C GLU A 88 -0.66 14.38 12.10
N ILE A 89 -0.32 15.11 11.02
CA ILE A 89 0.69 16.17 11.05
C ILE A 89 0.10 17.55 11.37
N ASN A 90 -1.15 17.75 10.95
CA ASN A 90 -2.01 18.90 11.25
C ASN A 90 -3.44 18.36 11.36
N LYS A 91 -4.37 19.19 11.86
CA LYS A 91 -5.78 18.79 12.00
C LYS A 91 -6.34 18.22 10.70
N ASN A 92 -6.69 16.94 10.73
CA ASN A 92 -7.22 16.11 9.65
C ASN A 92 -6.27 15.91 8.45
N GLU A 93 -4.96 16.13 8.65
CA GLU A 93 -3.92 15.92 7.64
C GLU A 93 -3.02 14.77 8.04
N PHE A 94 -3.07 13.68 7.28
CA PHE A 94 -2.33 12.46 7.61
C PHE A 94 -1.20 12.19 6.63
N ARG A 95 -0.12 11.60 7.15
CA ARG A 95 1.02 11.10 6.36
C ARG A 95 1.35 9.67 6.76
N ALA A 96 1.67 8.82 5.79
CA ALA A 96 2.20 7.49 6.08
C ALA A 96 3.57 7.56 6.78
N LEU A 97 3.78 6.70 7.78
CA LEU A 97 5.12 6.48 8.32
C LEU A 97 5.98 5.74 7.28
N HIS A 98 7.30 5.82 7.44
CA HIS A 98 8.23 5.02 6.64
C HIS A 98 7.79 3.54 6.58
N PRO A 99 7.80 2.87 5.41
CA PRO A 99 7.26 1.52 5.22
C PRO A 99 7.63 0.53 6.32
N ARG A 100 8.93 0.40 6.60
CA ARG A 100 9.42 -0.52 7.64
C ARG A 100 8.89 -0.18 9.04
N PHE A 101 8.74 1.10 9.37
CA PHE A 101 8.20 1.53 10.66
C PHE A 101 6.70 1.30 10.75
N ALA A 102 5.94 1.63 9.70
CA ALA A 102 4.50 1.39 9.66
C ALA A 102 4.15 -0.10 9.88
N ILE A 103 4.85 -0.98 9.15
CA ILE A 103 4.65 -2.44 9.23
C ILE A 103 4.97 -2.97 10.64
N VAL A 104 6.14 -2.61 11.20
CA VAL A 104 6.56 -3.07 12.53
C VAL A 104 5.68 -2.50 13.63
N ASN A 105 5.29 -1.22 13.54
CA ASN A 105 4.41 -0.58 14.53
C ASN A 105 3.05 -1.24 14.55
N ARG A 106 2.47 -1.52 13.39
CA ARG A 106 1.20 -2.22 13.31
C ARG A 106 1.30 -3.63 13.87
N TYR A 107 2.33 -4.39 13.48
CA TYR A 107 2.57 -5.73 14.01
C TYR A 107 2.70 -5.72 15.54
N ARG A 108 3.43 -4.75 16.10
CA ARG A 108 3.54 -4.57 17.56
C ARG A 108 2.18 -4.35 18.22
N ARG A 109 1.31 -3.51 17.64
CA ARG A 109 -0.06 -3.29 18.16
C ARG A 109 -0.94 -4.54 18.08
N ILE A 110 -0.77 -5.36 17.04
CA ILE A 110 -1.47 -6.65 16.92
C ILE A 110 -1.00 -7.61 18.02
N CYS A 111 0.32 -7.71 18.25
CA CYS A 111 0.87 -8.51 19.35
C CYS A 111 0.30 -8.06 20.70
N GLN A 112 0.25 -6.75 20.96
CA GLN A 112 -0.33 -6.18 22.17
C GLN A 112 -1.81 -6.52 22.32
N ALA A 113 -2.62 -6.30 21.28
CA ALA A 113 -4.07 -6.56 21.32
C ALA A 113 -4.40 -8.05 21.56
N ASN A 114 -3.54 -8.96 21.08
CA ASN A 114 -3.72 -10.40 21.21
C ASN A 114 -2.99 -11.01 22.42
N ASN A 115 -2.35 -10.20 23.28
CA ASN A 115 -1.51 -10.68 24.39
C ASN A 115 -0.39 -11.65 23.97
N ILE A 116 0.22 -11.39 22.80
CA ILE A 116 1.35 -12.16 22.26
C ILE A 116 2.64 -11.35 22.43
N LEU A 117 3.74 -12.02 22.80
CA LEU A 117 5.06 -11.40 22.88
C LEU A 117 5.51 -10.88 21.51
N PHE A 118 5.81 -9.59 21.41
CA PHE A 118 6.45 -9.00 20.24
C PHE A 118 7.87 -9.55 20.09
N LYS A 119 8.14 -10.18 18.95
CA LYS A 119 9.46 -10.73 18.59
C LYS A 119 9.69 -10.61 17.08
N LYS A 120 10.92 -10.86 16.64
CA LYS A 120 11.27 -10.89 15.22
C LYS A 120 10.33 -11.82 14.45
N ASN A 121 9.85 -11.36 13.29
CA ASN A 121 8.98 -12.13 12.42
C ASN A 121 9.40 -11.89 10.96
N THR A 122 10.01 -12.91 10.34
CA THR A 122 10.55 -12.81 8.98
C THR A 122 9.50 -12.42 7.94
N LYS A 123 8.23 -12.81 8.10
CA LYS A 123 7.16 -12.40 7.16
C LYS A 123 6.89 -10.90 7.26
N ILE A 124 6.86 -10.37 8.48
CA ILE A 124 6.66 -8.94 8.74
C ILE A 124 7.87 -8.13 8.26
N ASP A 125 9.09 -8.61 8.53
CA ASP A 125 10.32 -7.97 8.07
C ASP A 125 10.36 -7.89 6.54
N ASN A 126 10.07 -9.00 5.86
CA ASN A 126 10.02 -9.07 4.40
C ASN A 126 8.92 -8.18 3.81
N LEU A 127 7.75 -8.11 4.45
CA LEU A 127 6.67 -7.21 4.03
C LEU A 127 7.11 -5.74 4.12
N GLY A 128 7.87 -5.37 5.16
CA GLY A 128 8.49 -4.05 5.27
C GLY A 128 9.41 -3.71 4.09
N ILE A 129 10.24 -4.65 3.67
CA ILE A 129 11.14 -4.49 2.51
C ILE A 129 10.34 -4.42 1.20
N MET A 130 9.34 -5.29 1.03
CA MET A 130 8.48 -5.28 -0.16
C MET A 130 7.75 -3.94 -0.30
N LEU A 131 7.23 -3.39 0.79
CA LEU A 131 6.53 -2.12 0.79
C LEU A 131 7.46 -0.92 0.55
N GLU A 132 8.69 -0.97 1.06
CA GLU A 132 9.72 0.04 0.77
C GLU A 132 10.12 0.03 -0.70
N ASN A 133 10.36 -1.14 -1.27
CA ASN A 133 10.61 -1.27 -2.71
C ASN A 133 9.42 -0.77 -3.53
N TYR A 134 8.20 -1.09 -3.11
CA TYR A 134 6.99 -0.57 -3.75
C TYR A 134 6.95 0.95 -3.69
N GLN A 135 7.26 1.58 -2.55
CA GLN A 135 7.30 3.03 -2.43
C GLN A 135 8.34 3.66 -3.39
N ASN A 136 9.54 3.09 -3.47
CA ASN A 136 10.65 3.63 -4.27
C ASN A 136 10.50 3.46 -5.79
N GLN A 137 9.50 2.71 -6.26
CA GLN A 137 9.17 2.59 -7.69
C GLN A 137 8.37 3.80 -8.22
N VAL A 138 8.52 4.98 -7.62
CA VAL A 138 7.92 6.24 -8.10
C VAL A 138 8.95 7.00 -8.92
#